data_AF-A0A8S4R8H7-F1
#
_entry.id   AF-A0A8S4R8H7-F1
#
_cell.length_a   1.000
_cell.length_b   1.000
_cell.length_c   1.000
_cell.angle_alpha   90.00
_cell.angle_beta   90.00
_cell.angle_gamma   90.00
#
_symmetry.space_group_name_H-M   'P 1'
#
loop_
_entity.id
_entity.type
_entity.pdbx_description
1 polymer ?
#
loop_
_entity_poly.entity_id
_entity_poly.type
_entity_poly.pdbx_seq_one_letter_code
_entity_poly.pdbx_strand_id
1 'polypeptide(L)'
;MRNRIPNIPLKIRKLLEKKRKLRRRWHTSRYTEDKTAFNKVAKELKTTVTDNCNNAYQHKLSTLSASGRDGYTLWKITKDFKRPKRPIPPLRLPSGDWARTPIEKAELFAHT
;
A
#
# COMPACT_ATOMS: atom_id res chain seq x y z
N MET A 1 -2.80 19.71 -11.57
CA MET A 1 -1.93 19.63 -10.37
C MET A 1 -0.89 18.54 -10.60
N ARG A 2 0.43 18.87 -10.59
CA ARG A 2 1.46 17.82 -10.72
C ARG A 2 1.49 17.02 -9.42
N ASN A 3 1.10 15.76 -9.48
CA ASN A 3 1.28 14.81 -8.38
C ASN A 3 2.78 14.77 -8.04
N ARG A 4 3.20 15.45 -6.96
CA ARG A 4 4.55 15.27 -6.41
C ARG A 4 4.64 13.81 -6.00
N ILE A 5 5.39 13.03 -6.77
CA ILE A 5 5.76 11.67 -6.37
C ILE A 5 6.43 11.83 -5.00
N PRO A 6 5.89 11.23 -3.92
CA PRO A 6 6.52 11.32 -2.61
C PRO A 6 7.96 10.82 -2.76
N ASN A 7 8.93 11.57 -2.24
CA ASN A 7 10.33 11.23 -2.36
C ASN A 7 10.59 9.88 -1.68
N ILE A 8 10.60 8.80 -2.47
CA ILE A 8 10.81 7.44 -1.95
C ILE A 8 12.28 7.33 -1.54
N PRO A 9 12.58 6.93 -0.29
CA PRO A 9 13.95 6.72 0.15
C PRO A 9 14.76 5.88 -0.85
N LEU A 10 15.98 6.31 -1.14
CA LEU A 10 16.85 5.67 -2.14
C LEU A 10 17.03 4.16 -1.89
N LYS A 11 17.09 3.76 -0.61
CA LYS A 11 17.16 2.35 -0.18
C LYS A 11 15.98 1.52 -0.71
N ILE A 12 14.75 2.03 -0.56
CA ILE A 12 13.53 1.35 -1.02
C ILE A 12 13.53 1.25 -2.55
N ARG A 13 13.94 2.31 -3.26
CA ARG A 13 14.06 2.29 -4.74
C ARG A 13 15.03 1.20 -5.22
N LYS A 14 16.23 1.15 -4.64
CA LYS A 14 17.25 0.13 -4.95
C LYS A 14 16.74 -1.29 -4.69
N LEU A 15 16.06 -1.52 -3.56
CA LEU A 15 15.46 -2.83 -3.25
C LEU A 15 14.36 -3.22 -4.25
N LEU A 16 13.56 -2.24 -4.69
CA LEU A 16 12.48 -2.47 -5.65
C LEU A 16 13.01 -2.82 -7.04
N GLU A 17 14.06 -2.14 -7.49
CA GLU A 17 14.78 -2.49 -8.72
C GLU A 17 15.39 -3.90 -8.64
N LYS A 18 16.06 -4.23 -7.52
CA LYS A 18 16.63 -5.56 -7.28
C LYS A 18 15.56 -6.65 -7.29
N LYS A 19 14.43 -6.42 -6.62
CA LYS A 19 13.27 -7.32 -6.63
C LYS A 19 12.75 -7.56 -8.04
N ARG A 20 12.60 -6.52 -8.86
CA ARG A 20 12.14 -6.62 -10.25
C ARG A 20 13.11 -7.42 -11.13
N LYS A 21 14.42 -7.20 -10.96
CA LYS A 21 15.47 -7.99 -11.66
C LYS A 21 15.41 -9.47 -11.29
N LEU A 22 15.36 -9.78 -9.99
CA LEU A 22 15.29 -11.17 -9.50
C LEU A 22 13.99 -11.87 -9.90
N ARG A 23 12.85 -11.14 -9.91
CA ARG A 23 11.59 -11.68 -10.42
C ARG A 23 11.74 -12.10 -11.88
N ARG A 24 12.29 -11.23 -12.73
CA ARG A 24 12.52 -11.57 -14.15
C ARG A 24 13.38 -12.83 -14.27
N ARG A 25 14.50 -12.89 -13.55
CA ARG A 25 15.39 -14.05 -13.53
C ARG A 25 14.65 -15.34 -13.14
N TRP A 26 13.92 -15.33 -12.02
CA TRP A 26 13.14 -16.49 -11.57
C TRP A 26 12.04 -16.91 -12.56
N HIS A 27 11.35 -15.96 -13.19
CA HIS A 27 10.35 -16.28 -14.19
C HIS A 27 10.95 -16.93 -15.45
N THR A 28 12.18 -16.56 -15.82
CA THR A 28 12.91 -17.17 -16.94
C THR A 28 13.52 -18.52 -16.59
N SER A 29 14.28 -18.60 -15.48
CA SER A 29 15.07 -19.78 -15.13
C SER A 29 14.27 -20.87 -14.42
N ARG A 30 13.24 -20.49 -13.65
CA ARG A 30 12.42 -21.36 -12.79
C ARG A 30 13.19 -22.15 -11.72
N TYR A 31 14.47 -21.87 -11.50
CA TYR A 31 15.26 -22.50 -10.44
C TYR A 31 14.86 -22.07 -9.03
N THR A 32 15.05 -22.99 -8.07
CA THR A 32 14.73 -22.77 -6.65
C THR A 32 15.60 -21.70 -6.02
N GLU A 33 16.89 -21.65 -6.37
CA GLU A 33 17.85 -20.63 -5.92
C GLU A 33 17.42 -19.21 -6.30
N ASP A 34 16.93 -19.04 -7.53
CA ASP A 34 16.44 -17.74 -7.99
C ASP A 34 15.15 -17.33 -7.26
N LYS A 35 14.30 -18.31 -6.91
CA LYS A 35 13.10 -18.09 -6.08
C LYS A 35 13.47 -17.68 -4.66
N THR A 36 14.46 -18.34 -4.03
CA THR A 36 14.91 -17.98 -2.68
C THR A 36 15.53 -16.58 -2.65
N ALA A 37 16.36 -16.25 -3.63
CA ALA A 37 16.92 -14.90 -3.79
C ALA A 37 15.82 -13.84 -3.95
N PHE A 38 14.83 -14.08 -4.81
CA PHE A 38 13.67 -13.21 -4.98
C PHE A 38 12.88 -13.03 -3.67
N ASN A 39 12.57 -14.12 -2.98
CA ASN A 39 11.81 -14.11 -1.73
C ASN A 39 12.53 -13.34 -0.62
N LYS A 40 13.86 -13.50 -0.51
CA LYS A 40 14.70 -12.78 0.45
C LYS A 40 14.56 -11.26 0.26
N VAL A 41 14.75 -10.79 -0.97
CA VAL A 41 14.64 -9.35 -1.29
C VAL A 41 13.20 -8.86 -1.16
N ALA A 42 12.21 -9.69 -1.48
CA ALA A 42 10.80 -9.33 -1.30
C ALA A 42 10.45 -9.14 0.20
N LYS A 43 10.97 -10.01 1.07
CA LYS A 43 10.83 -9.88 2.54
C LYS A 43 11.53 -8.63 3.05
N GLU A 44 12.79 -8.40 2.63
CA GLU A 44 13.57 -7.21 3.00
C GLU A 44 12.89 -5.91 2.55
N LEU A 45 12.33 -5.88 1.34
CA LEU A 45 11.57 -4.72 0.86
C LEU A 45 10.31 -4.50 1.71
N LYS A 46 9.59 -5.58 2.06
CA LYS A 46 8.39 -5.47 2.90
C LYS A 46 8.74 -4.90 4.28
N THR A 47 9.77 -5.42 4.94
CA THR A 47 10.19 -4.94 6.25
C THR A 47 10.64 -3.48 6.19
N THR A 48 11.52 -3.13 5.25
CA THR A 48 12.02 -1.75 5.10
C THR A 48 10.93 -0.73 4.81
N VAL A 49 9.91 -1.09 4.02
CA VAL A 49 8.74 -0.22 3.79
C VAL A 49 7.95 -0.03 5.08
N THR A 50 7.65 -1.12 5.80
CA THR A 50 6.96 -1.07 7.09
C THR A 50 7.71 -0.21 8.10
N ASP A 51 9.03 -0.40 8.22
CA ASP A 51 9.88 0.35 9.14
C ASP A 51 9.90 1.85 8.78
N ASN A 52 10.01 2.18 7.50
CA ASN A 52 9.98 3.57 7.04
C ASN A 52 8.62 4.23 7.35
N CYS A 53 7.52 3.51 7.11
CA CYS A 53 6.19 3.99 7.48
C CYS A 53 6.07 4.19 9.01
N ASN A 54 6.51 3.21 9.80
CA ASN A 54 6.50 3.29 11.26
C ASN A 54 7.31 4.48 11.76
N ASN A 55 8.52 4.71 11.24
CA ASN A 55 9.34 5.86 11.60
C ASN A 55 8.67 7.19 11.27
N ALA A 56 8.08 7.30 10.08
CA ALA A 56 7.31 8.49 9.70
C ALA A 56 6.11 8.71 10.63
N TYR A 57 5.46 7.64 11.06
CA TYR A 57 4.38 7.72 12.04
C TYR A 57 4.86 8.12 13.43
N GLN A 58 5.95 7.53 13.94
CA GLN A 58 6.51 7.89 15.24
C GLN A 58 6.94 9.36 15.28
N HIS A 59 7.62 9.83 14.23
CA HIS A 59 7.96 11.25 14.08
C HIS A 59 6.69 12.12 14.05
N LYS A 60 5.65 11.70 13.33
CA LYS A 60 4.39 12.43 13.33
C LYS A 60 3.79 12.47 14.74
N LEU A 61 3.73 11.34 15.44
CA LEU A 61 3.19 11.26 16.81
C LEU A 61 3.96 12.15 17.80
N SER A 62 5.29 12.25 17.70
CA SER A 62 6.09 13.11 18.56
C SER A 62 5.81 14.60 18.36
N THR A 63 5.29 15.00 17.19
CA THR A 63 4.90 16.39 16.91
C THR A 63 3.46 16.73 17.33
N LEU A 64 2.67 15.75 17.79
CA LEU A 64 1.27 15.96 18.13
C LEU A 64 1.09 16.26 19.61
N SER A 65 0.18 17.19 19.89
CA SER A 65 -0.21 17.57 21.25
C SER A 65 -1.61 17.07 21.56
N ALA A 66 -1.79 16.64 22.81
CA ALA A 66 -3.08 16.22 23.36
C ALA A 66 -3.92 17.41 23.87
N SER A 67 -3.34 18.61 23.93
CA SER A 67 -3.99 19.80 24.48
C SER A 67 -5.09 20.36 23.57
N GLY A 68 -6.15 20.90 24.18
CA GLY A 68 -7.22 21.59 23.47
C GLY A 68 -6.76 22.84 22.72
N ARG A 69 -5.67 23.49 23.18
CA ARG A 69 -5.06 24.65 22.51
C ARG A 69 -4.55 24.33 21.10
N ASP A 70 -4.09 23.10 20.89
CA ASP A 70 -3.59 22.63 19.59
C ASP A 70 -4.69 21.92 18.77
N GLY A 71 -5.96 22.07 19.17
CA GLY A 71 -7.12 21.55 18.45
C GLY A 71 -7.24 20.03 18.45
N TYR A 72 -6.75 19.34 19.49
CA TYR A 72 -6.83 17.88 19.66
C TYR A 72 -6.25 17.09 18.47
N THR A 73 -5.14 17.56 17.90
CA THR A 73 -4.50 16.98 16.71
C THR A 73 -4.12 15.52 16.90
N LEU A 74 -3.71 15.12 18.11
CA LEU A 74 -3.44 13.71 18.44
C LEU A 74 -4.67 12.81 18.24
N TRP A 75 -5.84 13.17 18.81
CA TRP A 75 -7.07 12.39 18.66
C TRP A 75 -7.54 12.36 17.20
N LYS A 76 -7.48 13.50 16.50
CA LYS A 76 -7.89 13.61 15.10
C LYS A 76 -7.11 12.66 14.19
N ILE A 77 -5.83 12.47 14.46
CA ILE A 77 -4.97 11.58 13.67
C ILE A 77 -5.12 10.12 14.12
N THR A 78 -5.24 9.87 15.42
CA THR A 78 -5.27 8.51 15.96
C THR A 78 -6.62 7.80 15.81
N LYS A 79 -7.74 8.53 15.72
CA LYS A 79 -9.09 7.95 15.58
C LYS A 79 -9.25 7.10 14.31
N ASP A 80 -8.53 7.43 13.24
CA ASP A 80 -8.58 6.68 11.98
C ASP A 80 -7.91 5.30 12.10
N PHE A 81 -7.00 5.10 13.06
CA PHE A 81 -6.36 3.79 13.28
C PHE A 81 -7.33 2.72 13.76
N LYS A 82 -8.34 3.11 14.56
CA LYS A 82 -9.36 2.20 15.08
C LYS A 82 -10.59 2.12 14.17
N ARG A 83 -10.59 2.84 13.05
CA ARG A 83 -11.75 2.92 12.19
C ARG A 83 -11.95 1.57 11.47
N PRO A 84 -13.12 0.92 11.61
CA PRO A 84 -13.37 -0.31 10.89
C PRO A 84 -13.31 -0.07 9.39
N LYS A 85 -12.78 -1.05 8.65
CA LYS A 85 -12.81 -1.01 7.18
C LYS A 85 -14.27 -1.00 6.75
N ARG A 86 -14.68 0.06 6.05
CA ARG A 86 -16.02 0.12 5.46
C ARG A 86 -16.08 -0.93 4.35
N PRO A 87 -17.08 -1.83 4.36
CA PRO A 87 -17.26 -2.74 3.25
C PRO A 87 -17.52 -1.92 1.98
N ILE A 88 -16.91 -2.34 0.88
CA ILE A 88 -17.23 -1.77 -0.43
C ILE A 88 -18.66 -2.23 -0.74
N PRO A 89 -19.60 -1.31 -0.99
CA PRO A 89 -20.98 -1.70 -1.29
C PRO A 89 -21.00 -2.58 -2.55
N PRO A 90 -21.94 -3.55 -2.62
CA PRO A 90 -22.10 -4.35 -3.82
C PRO A 90 -22.38 -3.44 -5.03
N LEU A 91 -21.77 -3.79 -6.15
CA LEU A 91 -21.87 -3.01 -7.39
C LEU A 91 -23.15 -3.40 -8.13
N ARG A 92 -23.87 -2.40 -8.64
CA ARG A 92 -25.07 -2.61 -9.45
C ARG A 92 -24.76 -2.45 -10.93
N LEU A 93 -25.26 -3.37 -11.73
CA LEU A 93 -25.30 -3.29 -13.19
C LEU A 93 -26.32 -2.25 -13.63
N PRO A 94 -26.19 -1.70 -14.85
CA PRO A 94 -27.20 -0.82 -15.45
C PRO A 94 -28.58 -1.49 -15.57
N SER A 95 -28.63 -2.83 -15.65
CA SER A 95 -29.86 -3.62 -15.65
C SER A 95 -30.59 -3.65 -14.31
N GLY A 96 -29.97 -3.16 -13.22
CA GLY A 96 -30.52 -3.21 -11.86
C GLY A 96 -30.07 -4.41 -11.04
N ASP A 97 -29.45 -5.42 -11.68
CA ASP A 97 -28.90 -6.60 -11.02
C ASP A 97 -27.55 -6.32 -10.33
N TRP A 98 -27.13 -7.25 -9.46
CA TRP A 98 -25.84 -7.15 -8.77
C TRP A 98 -24.71 -7.75 -9.61
N ALA A 99 -23.58 -7.04 -9.71
CA ALA A 99 -22.36 -7.55 -10.33
C ALA A 99 -21.70 -8.59 -9.38
N ARG A 100 -21.84 -9.87 -9.74
CA ARG A 100 -21.34 -11.01 -8.97
C ARG A 100 -19.98 -11.46 -9.49
N THR A 101 -19.80 -11.49 -10.82
CA THR A 101 -18.58 -11.99 -11.43
C THR A 101 -17.47 -10.92 -11.49
N PRO A 102 -16.19 -11.32 -11.50
CA PRO A 102 -15.09 -10.36 -11.65
C PRO A 102 -15.15 -9.57 -12.96
N ILE A 103 -15.68 -10.17 -14.03
CA ILE A 103 -15.81 -9.56 -15.35
C ILE A 103 -16.86 -8.46 -15.32
N GLU A 104 -18.07 -8.74 -14.81
CA GLU A 104 -19.14 -7.74 -14.64
C GLU A 104 -18.66 -6.51 -13.84
N LYS A 105 -17.89 -6.73 -12.77
CA LYS A 105 -17.32 -5.65 -11.97
C LYS A 105 -16.32 -4.82 -12.77
N ALA A 106 -15.45 -5.49 -13.55
CA ALA A 106 -14.45 -4.82 -14.36
C ALA A 106 -15.08 -3.98 -15.47
N GLU A 107 -16.09 -4.50 -16.16
CA GLU A 107 -16.87 -3.78 -17.17
C GLU A 107 -17.57 -2.56 -16.55
N LEU A 108 -18.19 -2.72 -15.38
CA LEU A 108 -18.83 -1.61 -14.70
C LEU A 108 -17.85 -0.46 -14.43
N PHE A 109 -16.66 -0.77 -13.91
CA PHE A 109 -15.62 0.23 -13.67
C PHE A 109 -15.01 0.83 -14.95
N ALA A 110 -15.08 0.13 -16.08
CA ALA A 110 -14.61 0.66 -17.35
C ALA A 110 -15.59 1.69 -17.94
N HIS A 111 -16.88 1.58 -17.59
CA HIS A 111 -17.95 2.46 -18.06
C HIS A 111 -18.31 3.61 -17.09
N THR A 112 -17.68 3.70 -15.92
CA THR A 112 -17.77 4.83 -14.96
C THR A 112 -16.78 5.94 -15.29
#